data_AF-A0A534ZLH3-F1
#
_entry.id   AF-A0A534ZLH3-F1
#
_cell.length_a   1.000
_cell.length_b   1.000
_cell.length_c   1.000
_cell.angle_alpha   90.00
_cell.angle_beta   90.00
_cell.angle_gamma   90.00
#
_symmetry.space_group_name_H-M   'P 1'
#
loop_
_entity.id
_entity.type
_entity.pdbx_description
1 polymer ?
#
loop_
_entity_poly.entity_id
_entity_poly.type
_entity_poly.pdbx_seq_one_letter_code
_entity_poly.pdbx_strand_id
1 'polypeptide(L)'
;SDQRAFLKLPAKFGGASVRGSGTDEAVLREAGAGMTDLLMALTEGDNRNALAAQIGKHLFGIPRVIAKINDPVRAEAYRSLGLETICRTVILSDALVLAALEGAEATDGEVLPPTAEPIQGAPTPGSRAHAIARAAAREEEGVELENGEPETARVGTVRDPGQEA
;
A
#
# COMPACT_ATOMS: atom_id res chain seq x y z
N SER A 1 -20.19 -3.58 3.47
CA SER A 1 -20.86 -4.67 4.20
C SER A 1 -21.72 -5.56 3.29
N ASP A 2 -21.29 -5.79 2.04
CA ASP A 2 -22.00 -6.68 1.11
C ASP A 2 -21.71 -8.14 1.48
N GLN A 3 -22.76 -8.86 1.86
CA GLN A 3 -22.70 -10.25 2.31
C GLN A 3 -22.28 -11.21 1.19
N ARG A 4 -22.47 -10.82 -0.07
CA ARG A 4 -22.09 -11.64 -1.23
C ARG A 4 -20.59 -11.62 -1.50
N ALA A 5 -19.84 -10.68 -0.92
CA ALA A 5 -18.40 -10.60 -1.10
C ALA A 5 -17.69 -11.87 -0.61
N PHE A 6 -18.17 -12.48 0.47
CA PHE A 6 -17.58 -13.70 1.03
C PHE A 6 -17.79 -14.94 0.15
N LEU A 7 -18.74 -14.92 -0.79
CA LEU A 7 -18.93 -16.02 -1.77
C LEU A 7 -17.74 -16.16 -2.73
N LYS A 8 -16.90 -15.13 -2.84
CA LYS A 8 -15.66 -15.17 -3.64
C LYS A 8 -14.51 -15.88 -2.93
N LEU A 9 -14.65 -16.17 -1.63
CA LEU A 9 -13.62 -16.89 -0.89
C LEU A 9 -13.58 -18.36 -1.36
N PRO A 10 -12.39 -18.93 -1.54
CA PRO A 10 -12.27 -20.34 -1.91
C PRO A 10 -12.81 -21.24 -0.80
N ALA A 11 -13.34 -22.41 -1.16
CA ALA A 11 -13.90 -23.36 -0.18
C ALA A 11 -12.90 -23.78 0.92
N LYS A 12 -11.60 -23.71 0.63
CA LYS A 12 -10.49 -24.00 1.55
C LYS A 12 -10.03 -22.81 2.40
N PHE A 13 -10.76 -21.69 2.40
CA PHE A 13 -10.40 -20.53 3.20
C PHE A 13 -10.49 -20.87 4.70
N GLY A 14 -9.35 -20.81 5.40
CA GLY A 14 -9.25 -21.19 6.82
C GLY A 14 -9.46 -20.04 7.81
N GLY A 15 -9.81 -18.84 7.35
CA GLY A 15 -10.01 -17.67 8.20
C GLY A 15 -11.46 -17.49 8.67
N ALA A 16 -11.66 -16.50 9.54
CA ALA A 16 -12.99 -16.05 9.94
C ALA A 16 -13.44 -14.85 9.10
N SER A 17 -14.75 -14.69 8.93
CA SER A 17 -15.34 -13.53 8.23
C SER A 17 -16.28 -12.77 9.18
N VAL A 18 -16.07 -11.47 9.31
CA VAL A 18 -16.94 -10.57 10.08
C VAL A 18 -17.64 -9.60 9.15
N ARG A 19 -18.95 -9.46 9.28
CA ARG A 19 -19.75 -8.54 8.46
C ARG A 19 -19.87 -7.20 9.16
N GLY A 20 -19.32 -6.15 8.55
CA GLY A 20 -19.52 -4.78 9.01
C GLY A 20 -18.82 -3.74 8.15
N SER A 21 -18.65 -2.54 8.70
CA SER A 21 -17.78 -1.51 8.11
C SER A 21 -16.38 -1.64 8.71
N GLY A 22 -15.34 -1.60 7.88
CA GLY A 22 -13.96 -1.54 8.35
C GLY A 22 -13.59 -0.21 9.02
N THR A 23 -14.49 0.77 9.04
CA THR A 23 -14.34 2.04 9.75
C THR A 23 -15.11 2.08 11.06
N ASP A 24 -15.72 0.95 11.46
CA ASP A 24 -16.47 0.82 12.71
C ASP A 24 -15.60 0.08 13.73
N GLU A 25 -15.31 0.75 14.84
CA GLU A 25 -14.47 0.22 15.91
C GLU A 25 -15.05 -1.06 16.53
N ALA A 26 -16.37 -1.15 16.69
CA ALA A 26 -17.01 -2.33 17.27
C ALA A 26 -16.83 -3.55 16.37
N VAL A 27 -16.95 -3.35 15.05
CA VAL A 27 -16.72 -4.39 14.04
C VAL A 27 -15.26 -4.83 14.02
N LEU A 28 -14.31 -3.90 14.08
CA LEU A 28 -12.89 -4.24 14.12
C LEU A 28 -12.52 -4.99 15.40
N ARG A 29 -13.12 -4.63 16.53
CA ARG A 29 -12.96 -5.36 17.79
C ARG A 29 -13.52 -6.78 17.71
N GLU A 30 -14.71 -6.95 17.14
CA GLU A 30 -15.30 -8.28 16.86
C GLU A 30 -14.39 -9.11 15.94
N ALA A 31 -13.74 -8.46 14.97
CA ALA A 31 -12.78 -9.09 14.07
C ALA A 31 -11.40 -9.37 14.70
N GLY A 32 -11.18 -9.06 15.98
CA GLY A 32 -9.94 -9.37 16.70
C GLY A 32 -8.81 -8.36 16.50
N ALA A 33 -9.12 -7.12 16.06
CA ALA A 33 -8.12 -6.09 15.76
C ALA A 33 -7.14 -5.82 16.92
N GLY A 34 -7.58 -5.93 18.18
CA GLY A 34 -6.73 -5.66 19.35
C GLY A 34 -5.59 -6.66 19.59
N MET A 35 -5.60 -7.82 18.94
CA MET A 35 -4.56 -8.85 19.05
C MET A 35 -3.90 -9.15 17.69
N THR A 36 -4.07 -8.24 16.72
CA THR A 36 -3.63 -8.44 15.34
C THR A 36 -2.26 -7.80 15.10
N ASP A 37 -1.38 -8.48 14.37
CA ASP A 37 -0.06 -7.96 14.00
C ASP A 37 -0.09 -7.12 12.70
N LEU A 38 -1.07 -7.37 11.82
CA LEU A 38 -1.20 -6.72 10.51
C LEU A 38 -2.66 -6.43 10.15
N LEU A 39 -2.97 -5.18 9.81
CA LEU A 39 -4.23 -4.78 9.20
C LEU A 39 -4.02 -4.31 7.76
N MET A 40 -4.82 -4.82 6.82
CA MET A 40 -4.85 -4.36 5.43
C MET A 40 -6.22 -3.83 5.05
N ALA A 41 -6.30 -2.55 4.69
CA ALA A 41 -7.54 -1.90 4.29
C ALA A 41 -7.61 -1.82 2.75
N LEU A 42 -8.33 -2.77 2.14
CA LEU A 42 -8.26 -3.05 0.69
C LEU A 42 -9.55 -2.77 -0.08
N THR A 43 -10.48 -2.01 0.50
CA THR A 43 -11.74 -1.69 -0.18
C THR A 43 -11.52 -0.79 -1.39
N GLU A 44 -12.54 -0.55 -2.22
CA GLU A 44 -12.45 0.41 -3.32
C GLU A 44 -12.52 1.89 -2.92
N GLY A 45 -12.68 2.19 -1.63
CA GLY A 45 -12.76 3.59 -1.16
C GLY A 45 -11.51 4.02 -0.42
N ASP A 46 -10.70 4.89 -1.03
CA ASP A 46 -9.46 5.43 -0.43
C ASP A 46 -9.72 6.04 0.95
N ASN A 47 -10.74 6.89 1.08
CA ASN A 47 -11.09 7.50 2.37
C ASN A 47 -11.44 6.47 3.45
N ARG A 48 -12.15 5.39 3.06
CA ARG A 48 -12.49 4.31 4.01
C ARG A 48 -11.25 3.53 4.41
N ASN A 49 -10.34 3.30 3.47
CA ASN A 49 -9.11 2.56 3.75
C ASN A 49 -8.19 3.37 4.66
N ALA A 50 -8.01 4.67 4.38
CA ALA A 50 -7.24 5.57 5.24
C ALA A 50 -7.85 5.67 6.64
N LEU A 51 -9.18 5.80 6.77
CA LEU A 51 -9.84 5.86 8.07
C LEU A 51 -9.72 4.54 8.85
N ALA A 52 -9.96 3.39 8.19
CA ALA A 52 -9.75 2.07 8.79
C ALA A 52 -8.31 1.88 9.27
N ALA A 53 -7.34 2.35 8.47
CA ALA A 53 -5.93 2.28 8.81
C ALA A 53 -5.58 3.15 10.02
N GLN A 54 -6.11 4.37 10.09
CA GLN A 54 -5.96 5.26 11.26
C GLN A 54 -6.55 4.61 12.51
N ILE A 55 -7.73 4.00 12.41
CA ILE A 55 -8.35 3.30 13.53
C ILE A 55 -7.48 2.13 14.00
N GLY A 56 -7.05 1.27 13.07
CA GLY A 56 -6.16 0.15 13.39
C GLY A 56 -4.85 0.59 14.06
N LYS A 57 -4.22 1.64 13.53
CA LYS A 57 -2.95 2.15 14.05
C LYS A 57 -3.09 2.83 15.41
N HIS A 58 -4.05 3.75 15.55
CA HIS A 58 -4.12 4.63 16.73
C HIS A 58 -5.04 4.13 17.84
N LEU A 59 -6.14 3.45 17.51
CA LEU A 59 -7.05 2.91 18.53
C LEU A 59 -6.67 1.50 18.96
N PHE A 60 -6.23 0.65 18.03
CA PHE A 60 -5.89 -0.74 18.34
C PHE A 60 -4.38 -0.98 18.50
N GLY A 61 -3.54 0.00 18.17
CA GLY A 61 -2.08 -0.14 18.32
C GLY A 61 -1.47 -1.23 17.45
N ILE A 62 -2.12 -1.57 16.32
CA ILE A 62 -1.67 -2.65 15.44
C ILE A 62 -0.27 -2.29 14.89
N PRO A 63 0.74 -3.17 15.05
CA PRO A 63 2.12 -2.86 14.68
C PRO A 63 2.29 -2.45 13.22
N ARG A 64 1.55 -3.09 12.30
CA ARG A 64 1.63 -2.80 10.87
C ARG A 64 0.26 -2.58 10.25
N VAL A 65 0.09 -1.48 9.54
CA VAL A 65 -1.21 -1.13 8.94
C VAL A 65 -1.02 -0.56 7.54
N ILE A 66 -1.54 -1.27 6.54
CA ILE A 66 -1.39 -0.93 5.13
C ILE A 66 -2.74 -0.52 4.54
N ALA A 67 -2.79 0.66 3.92
CA ALA A 67 -3.97 1.14 3.18
C ALA A 67 -3.76 1.07 1.67
N LYS A 68 -4.68 0.42 0.95
CA LYS A 68 -4.75 0.56 -0.52
C LYS A 68 -5.31 1.93 -0.86
N ILE A 69 -4.58 2.70 -1.66
CA ILE A 69 -4.99 4.00 -2.18
C ILE A 69 -4.92 3.96 -3.71
N ASN A 70 -5.85 4.60 -4.41
CA ASN A 70 -5.83 4.67 -5.86
C ASN A 70 -5.23 5.99 -6.35
N ASP A 71 -5.51 7.10 -5.67
CA ASP A 71 -5.00 8.42 -6.02
C ASP A 71 -3.55 8.61 -5.49
N PRO A 72 -2.54 8.84 -6.36
CA PRO A 72 -1.15 9.05 -5.93
C PRO A 72 -0.95 10.25 -5.01
N VAL A 73 -1.67 11.35 -5.24
CA VAL A 73 -1.58 12.58 -4.44
C VAL A 73 -2.10 12.32 -3.03
N ARG A 74 -3.20 11.56 -2.91
CA ARG A 74 -3.71 11.13 -1.60
C ARG A 74 -2.78 10.15 -0.92
N ALA A 75 -2.19 9.22 -1.66
CA ALA A 75 -1.27 8.24 -1.10
C ALA A 75 -0.09 8.93 -0.44
N GLU A 76 0.46 9.97 -1.08
CA GLU A 76 1.52 10.81 -0.51
C GLU A 76 1.05 11.54 0.75
N ALA A 77 -0.09 12.23 0.69
CA ALA A 77 -0.64 12.93 1.86
C ALA A 77 -0.85 12.00 3.06
N TYR A 78 -1.33 10.78 2.84
CA TYR A 78 -1.52 9.79 3.90
C TYR A 78 -0.20 9.21 4.44
N ARG A 79 0.84 9.08 3.60
CA ARG A 79 2.19 8.73 4.06
C ARG A 79 2.78 9.79 4.97
N SER A 80 2.59 11.08 4.64
CA SER A 80 3.04 12.18 5.50
C SER A 80 2.35 12.17 6.88
N LEU A 81 1.16 11.57 6.98
CA LEU A 81 0.45 11.33 8.24
C LEU A 81 0.85 10.00 8.92
N GLY A 82 1.90 9.35 8.43
CA GLY A 82 2.48 8.13 8.99
C GLY A 82 1.74 6.84 8.64
N LEU A 83 0.88 6.81 7.61
CA LEU A 83 0.29 5.56 7.14
C LEU A 83 1.16 4.87 6.09
N GLU A 84 1.32 3.55 6.18
CA GLU A 84 1.83 2.77 5.05
C GLU A 84 0.74 2.68 3.98
N THR A 85 1.09 3.04 2.74
CA THR A 85 0.15 3.03 1.62
C THR A 85 0.68 2.23 0.44
N ILE A 86 -0.22 1.51 -0.22
CA ILE A 86 0.02 0.88 -1.52
C ILE A 86 -0.82 1.63 -2.54
N CYS A 87 -0.16 2.34 -3.46
CA CYS A 87 -0.86 3.08 -4.51
C CYS A 87 -1.03 2.20 -5.75
N ARG A 88 -2.28 1.83 -6.07
CA ARG A 88 -2.58 0.99 -7.25
C ARG A 88 -2.09 1.64 -8.55
N THR A 89 -2.30 2.94 -8.70
CA THR A 89 -1.99 3.67 -9.94
C THR A 89 -0.50 3.72 -10.19
N VAL A 90 0.32 3.95 -9.16
CA VAL A 90 1.78 3.95 -9.29
C VAL A 90 2.27 2.57 -9.72
N ILE A 91 1.96 1.53 -8.94
CA ILE A 91 2.36 0.15 -9.24
C ILE A 91 1.93 -0.29 -10.64
N LEU A 92 0.70 0.04 -11.04
CA LEU A 92 0.20 -0.30 -12.36
C LEU A 92 0.93 0.49 -13.46
N SER A 93 1.29 1.75 -13.21
CA SER A 93 2.03 2.55 -14.18
C SER A 93 3.41 1.94 -14.45
N ASP A 94 4.12 1.52 -13.41
CA ASP A 94 5.44 0.89 -13.55
C ASP A 94 5.33 -0.43 -14.32
N ALA A 95 4.35 -1.26 -13.96
CA ALA A 95 4.07 -2.50 -14.67
C ALA A 95 3.73 -2.28 -16.15
N LEU A 96 2.98 -1.22 -16.48
CA LEU A 96 2.63 -0.87 -17.87
C LEU A 96 3.83 -0.38 -18.67
N VAL A 97 4.76 0.34 -18.05
CA VAL A 97 6.00 0.77 -18.70
C VAL A 97 6.85 -0.44 -19.08
N LEU A 98 7.01 -1.41 -18.16
CA LEU A 98 7.71 -2.66 -18.44
C LEU A 98 6.99 -3.45 -19.53
N ALA A 99 5.67 -3.59 -19.44
CA ALA A 99 4.84 -4.26 -20.44
C ALA A 99 4.95 -3.60 -21.83
N ALA A 100 5.18 -2.28 -21.91
CA ALA A 100 5.36 -1.61 -23.19
C ALA A 100 6.68 -1.98 -23.89
N LEU A 101 7.71 -2.36 -23.12
CA LEU A 101 9.02 -2.74 -23.65
C LEU A 101 9.12 -4.23 -23.95
N GLU A 102 8.57 -5.06 -23.07
CA GLU A 102 8.79 -6.51 -23.06
C GLU A 102 7.54 -7.29 -23.45
N GLY A 103 6.38 -6.63 -23.44
CA GLY A 103 5.07 -7.28 -23.42
C GLY A 103 4.79 -7.89 -22.05
N ALA A 104 3.52 -8.00 -21.69
CA ALA A 104 3.14 -8.64 -20.43
C ALA A 104 1.71 -9.18 -20.50
N GLU A 105 1.47 -10.22 -19.70
CA GLU A 105 0.14 -10.63 -19.30
C GLU A 105 -0.12 -10.28 -17.84
N ALA A 106 -1.28 -9.66 -17.60
CA ALA A 106 -1.76 -9.42 -16.26
C ALA A 106 -2.32 -10.74 -15.71
N THR A 107 -1.59 -11.37 -14.80
CA THR A 107 -2.05 -12.57 -14.09
C THR A 107 -2.09 -12.35 -12.59
N ASP A 108 -2.61 -13.33 -11.85
CA ASP A 108 -2.95 -13.31 -10.42
C ASP A 108 -1.76 -13.00 -9.48
N GLY A 109 -1.22 -11.79 -9.54
CA GLY A 109 -0.10 -11.32 -8.72
C GLY A 109 1.29 -11.49 -9.36
N GLU A 110 1.38 -12.01 -10.58
CA GLU A 110 2.64 -12.17 -11.33
C GLU A 110 2.53 -11.50 -12.72
N VAL A 111 3.61 -10.84 -13.12
CA VAL A 111 3.77 -10.35 -14.49
C VAL A 111 4.41 -11.48 -15.29
N LEU A 112 3.61 -12.15 -16.13
CA LEU A 112 4.10 -13.22 -17.00
C LEU A 112 4.43 -12.64 -18.39
N PRO A 113 5.36 -13.28 -19.13
CA PRO A 113 5.57 -12.93 -20.53
C PRO A 113 4.25 -13.09 -21.31
N PRO A 114 4.02 -12.26 -22.33
CA PRO A 114 2.78 -12.29 -23.10
C PRO A 114 2.67 -13.63 -23.86
N THR A 115 1.50 -14.27 -23.81
CA THR A 115 1.20 -15.46 -24.62
C THR A 115 0.71 -15.08 -26.02
N ALA A 116 0.22 -13.86 -26.20
CA ALA A 116 -0.13 -13.31 -27.51
C ALA A 116 1.08 -12.64 -28.18
N GLU A 117 1.36 -13.02 -29.43
CA GLU A 117 2.38 -12.34 -30.22
C GLU A 117 1.95 -10.91 -30.58
N PRO A 118 2.80 -9.89 -30.33
CA PRO A 118 2.48 -8.52 -30.72
C PRO A 118 2.44 -8.37 -32.24
N ILE A 119 1.45 -7.64 -32.77
CA ILE A 119 1.25 -7.45 -34.22
C ILE A 119 2.51 -6.92 -34.94
N GLN A 120 3.30 -6.08 -34.27
CA GLN A 120 4.53 -5.49 -34.82
C GLN A 120 5.76 -5.67 -33.90
N GLY A 121 5.69 -6.56 -32.91
CA GLY A 121 6.70 -6.67 -31.86
C GLY A 121 6.72 -5.48 -30.88
N ALA A 122 7.77 -5.39 -30.07
CA ALA A 122 8.01 -4.26 -29.16
C ALA A 122 8.30 -2.96 -29.93
N PRO A 123 8.16 -1.77 -29.30
CA PRO A 123 8.55 -0.49 -29.91
C PRO A 123 9.98 -0.55 -30.45
N THR A 124 10.17 -0.10 -31.70
CA THR A 124 11.48 -0.20 -32.36
C THR A 124 12.55 0.58 -31.58
N PRO A 125 13.73 -0.01 -31.30
CA PRO A 125 14.83 0.72 -30.67
C PRO A 125 15.16 2.02 -31.39
N GLY A 126 15.22 3.12 -30.65
CA GLY A 126 15.45 4.47 -31.20
C GLY A 126 14.19 5.22 -31.64
N SER A 127 13.02 4.55 -31.67
CA SER A 127 11.74 5.24 -31.83
C SER A 127 11.42 6.13 -30.62
N ARG A 128 10.55 7.13 -30.82
CA ARG A 128 10.06 7.99 -29.74
C ARG A 128 9.37 7.18 -28.63
N ALA A 129 8.56 6.19 -29.00
CA ALA A 129 7.86 5.33 -28.04
C ALA A 129 8.87 4.53 -27.18
N HIS A 130 9.88 3.96 -27.81
CA HIS A 130 10.96 3.24 -27.12
C HIS A 130 11.77 4.14 -26.18
N ALA A 131 12.06 5.38 -26.59
CA ALA A 131 12.78 6.35 -25.76
C ALA A 131 11.96 6.76 -24.51
N ILE A 132 10.66 7.00 -24.67
CA ILE A 132 9.75 7.36 -23.57
C ILE A 132 9.63 6.21 -22.57
N ALA A 133 9.38 4.99 -23.05
CA ALA A 133 9.23 3.83 -22.17
C ALA A 133 10.54 3.53 -21.41
N ARG A 134 11.71 3.65 -22.05
CA ARG A 134 13.00 3.50 -21.35
C ARG A 134 13.33 4.63 -20.37
N ALA A 135 12.90 5.85 -20.66
CA ALA A 135 13.09 6.95 -19.72
C ALA A 135 12.25 6.72 -18.45
N ALA A 136 10.97 6.36 -18.63
CA ALA A 136 10.07 6.03 -17.52
C ALA A 136 10.56 4.85 -16.67
N ALA A 137 11.17 3.83 -17.28
CA ALA A 137 11.73 2.68 -16.54
C ALA A 137 13.01 3.02 -15.72
N ARG A 138 13.71 4.12 -16.02
CA ARG A 138 14.99 4.50 -15.40
C ARG A 138 14.87 5.54 -14.29
N GLU A 139 13.71 6.19 -14.15
CA GLU A 139 13.49 7.21 -13.10
C GLU A 139 13.47 6.62 -11.67
N GLU A 140 13.42 5.29 -11.50
CA GLU A 140 13.39 4.63 -10.19
C GLU A 140 14.75 4.14 -9.66
N GLU A 141 15.81 4.08 -10.48
CA GLU A 141 17.16 3.65 -10.01
C GLU A 141 17.95 4.77 -9.30
N GLY A 142 17.38 5.98 -9.17
CA GLY A 142 18.07 7.19 -8.73
C GLY A 142 17.83 7.66 -7.29
N VAL A 143 17.33 6.81 -6.38
CA VAL A 143 17.17 7.18 -4.95
C VAL A 143 18.09 6.34 -4.08
N GLU A 144 19.37 6.73 -4.02
CA GLU A 144 20.21 6.38 -2.86
C GLU A 144 19.63 7.10 -1.63
N LEU A 145 18.95 6.36 -0.76
CA LEU A 145 18.66 6.82 0.58
C LEU A 145 20.00 6.88 1.33
N GLU A 146 20.56 8.07 1.50
CA GLU A 146 21.63 8.29 2.48
C GLU A 146 21.10 7.85 3.85
N ASN A 147 21.62 6.72 4.34
CA ASN A 147 21.39 6.22 5.68
C ASN A 147 22.01 7.18 6.71
N GLY A 148 21.27 8.22 7.08
CA GLY A 148 21.51 8.96 8.32
C GLY A 148 20.85 8.22 9.48
N GLU A 149 21.66 7.60 10.34
CA GLU A 149 21.19 7.00 11.60
C GLU A 149 20.40 8.05 12.43
N PRO A 150 19.26 7.70 13.06
CA PRO A 150 18.59 8.63 13.95
C PRO A 150 19.38 8.77 15.23
N GLU A 151 19.99 9.95 15.42
CA GLU A 151 20.63 10.33 16.68
C GLU A 151 19.60 10.23 17.81
N THR A 152 19.88 9.35 18.78
CA THR A 152 19.01 9.10 19.93
C THR A 152 18.77 10.40 20.70
N ALA A 153 17.57 10.95 20.60
CA ALA A 153 17.13 12.03 21.46
C ALA A 153 17.09 11.53 22.92
N ARG A 154 18.13 11.86 23.69
CA ARG A 154 18.14 11.68 25.14
C ARG A 154 17.05 12.56 25.73
N VAL A 155 15.99 11.93 26.25
CA VAL A 155 14.96 12.59 27.06
C VAL A 155 15.66 13.17 28.30
N GLY A 156 15.88 14.48 28.28
CA GLY A 156 16.29 15.23 29.45
C GLY A 156 15.14 15.24 30.45
N THR A 157 15.38 14.67 31.63
CA THR A 157 14.48 14.77 32.78
C THR A 157 14.28 16.24 33.15
N VAL A 158 13.03 16.71 33.08
CA VAL A 158 12.62 18.00 33.64
C VAL A 158 12.81 17.92 35.16
N ARG A 159 13.72 18.73 35.69
CA ARG A 159 13.79 18.99 37.13
C ARG A 159 12.65 19.94 37.49
N ASP A 160 11.79 19.48 38.38
CA ASP A 160 10.72 20.25 39.01
C ASP A 160 11.34 21.31 39.95
N PRO A 161 11.19 22.62 39.70
CA PRO A 161 11.64 23.65 40.61
C PRO A 161 10.52 23.95 41.62
N GLY A 162 10.40 23.12 42.66
CA GLY A 162 9.28 23.27 43.60
C GLY A 162 9.37 22.57 44.96
N GLN A 163 10.50 21.95 45.35
CA GLN A 163 10.67 21.44 46.70
C GLN A 163 12.04 21.83 47.28
N GLU A 164 12.00 22.84 48.17
CA GLU A 164 12.56 22.84 49.54
C GLU A 164 12.86 24.27 50.01
N ALA A 165 12.00 24.79 50.88
CA ALA A 165 12.33 25.30 52.23
C ALA A 165 11.03 25.63 52.97
#